data_AF-A0A9N7R7N7-F1
#
_entry.id   AF-A0A9N7R7N7-F1
#
_cell.length_a   1.000
_cell.length_b   1.000
_cell.length_c   1.000
_cell.angle_alpha   90.00
_cell.angle_beta   90.00
_cell.angle_gamma   90.00
#
_symmetry.space_group_name_H-M   'P 1'
#
loop_
_entity.id
_entity.type
_entity.pdbx_description
1 polymer ?
#
loop_
_entity_poly.entity_id
_entity_poly.type
_entity_poly.pdbx_seq_one_letter_code
_entity_poly.pdbx_strand_id
1 'polypeptide(L)'
;MQARDWGRRFMRLFPQYTSWENIKDPERPLVIAYVSPDYFTHSMSYFIAAPIIYHDYASYKVVVYSAVVKADSKTNRFRDRVLKNGGTWRDIYGIDEKKWRVTWIGYANTTGLPAIDYRITDALADPVDSKQKHVEELVRLPDFFLCYTPSHEAGPVSPPPALANGFVTFGSFNNLAKITPRVLQVWAKILCVVPNSRLIVKCKPFFCDSVRQQFLTTLEKLGLESHRVDLLPLNILNHDHMQAYSLMDISLDTFPYAGTTTTCESLYMGVPCVTMGGSVHAHNVGVSLLETVGLNNLVAKNEDEYVKMAVQLATDLNALSSLRMRLCDVMLKSPLCNGPKFIQGLELAFRNMWRRYCKDDIPSQKRMEMEELQSPRPLDPQNVVPQEMSEKFCCQ
;
A
#
# COMPACT_ATOMS: atom_id res chain seq x y z
N MET A 1 4.30 -1.87 -19.37
CA MET A 1 4.16 -2.89 -20.42
C MET A 1 3.58 -4.15 -19.78
N GLN A 2 4.38 -4.92 -19.05
CA GLN A 2 4.00 -6.19 -18.37
C GLN A 2 2.59 -6.23 -17.74
N ALA A 3 2.19 -5.26 -16.92
CA ALA A 3 0.84 -5.26 -16.31
C ALA A 3 -0.31 -5.21 -17.35
N ARG A 4 -0.19 -4.39 -18.40
CA ARG A 4 -1.16 -4.35 -19.52
C ARG A 4 -1.14 -5.66 -20.31
N ASP A 5 0.02 -6.26 -20.51
CA ASP A 5 0.14 -7.54 -21.22
C ASP A 5 -0.47 -8.70 -20.43
N TRP A 6 -0.27 -8.71 -19.11
CA TRP A 6 -0.93 -9.63 -18.19
C TRP A 6 -2.45 -9.44 -18.21
N GLY A 7 -2.93 -8.19 -18.06
CA GLY A 7 -4.36 -7.87 -18.09
C GLY A 7 -5.02 -8.30 -19.41
N ARG A 8 -4.39 -8.03 -20.56
CA ARG A 8 -4.88 -8.48 -21.88
C ARG A 8 -4.92 -10.01 -22.02
N ARG A 9 -3.95 -10.73 -21.45
CA ARG A 9 -3.96 -12.21 -21.46
C ARG A 9 -5.06 -12.77 -20.58
N PHE A 10 -5.20 -12.27 -19.35
CA PHE A 10 -6.19 -12.77 -18.39
C PHE A 10 -7.63 -12.47 -18.83
N MET A 11 -7.87 -11.29 -19.39
CA MET A 11 -9.20 -10.86 -19.84
C MET A 11 -9.76 -11.67 -21.02
N ARG A 12 -8.91 -12.33 -21.83
CA ARG A 12 -9.37 -13.26 -22.88
C ARG A 12 -10.04 -14.52 -22.34
N LEU A 13 -9.83 -14.86 -21.07
CA LEU A 13 -10.37 -16.07 -20.43
C LEU A 13 -11.82 -15.91 -19.95
N PHE A 14 -12.36 -14.69 -19.97
CA PHE A 14 -13.66 -14.37 -19.38
C PHE A 14 -14.48 -13.42 -20.26
N PRO A 15 -15.82 -13.56 -20.31
CA PRO A 15 -16.70 -12.58 -20.95
C PRO A 15 -16.44 -11.16 -20.44
N GLN A 16 -16.62 -10.18 -21.33
CA GLN A 16 -16.45 -8.77 -21.01
C GLN A 16 -17.80 -8.11 -20.79
N TYR A 17 -18.07 -7.72 -19.54
CA TYR A 17 -19.21 -6.88 -19.18
C TYR A 17 -18.84 -5.43 -19.48
N THR A 18 -19.31 -4.92 -20.60
CA THR A 18 -19.05 -3.55 -21.09
C THR A 18 -20.20 -2.58 -20.82
N SER A 19 -21.36 -3.10 -20.39
CA SER A 19 -22.57 -2.34 -20.06
C SER A 19 -23.18 -2.82 -18.74
N TRP A 20 -23.95 -1.94 -18.11
CA TRP A 20 -24.69 -2.22 -16.88
C TRP A 20 -26.06 -1.55 -16.97
N GLU A 21 -27.13 -2.25 -16.64
CA GLU A 21 -28.51 -1.73 -16.67
C GLU A 21 -28.83 -0.89 -15.42
N ASN A 22 -27.96 0.06 -15.07
CA ASN A 22 -28.20 0.95 -13.94
C ASN A 22 -29.11 2.11 -14.36
N ILE A 23 -30.17 2.37 -13.58
CA ILE A 23 -30.98 3.58 -13.70
C ILE A 23 -30.08 4.81 -13.48
N LYS A 24 -29.97 5.67 -14.50
CA LYS A 24 -29.12 6.88 -14.53
C LYS A 24 -29.74 8.07 -13.80
N ASP A 25 -30.12 7.88 -12.54
CA ASP A 25 -30.44 8.97 -11.62
C ASP A 25 -29.14 9.43 -10.91
N PRO A 26 -28.64 10.66 -11.11
CA PRO A 26 -27.42 11.18 -10.48
C PRO A 26 -27.43 11.19 -8.94
N GLU A 27 -28.61 11.33 -8.32
CA GLU A 27 -28.75 11.59 -6.88
C GLU A 27 -29.30 10.39 -6.09
N ARG A 28 -29.70 9.30 -6.77
CA ARG A 28 -30.13 8.06 -6.10
C ARG A 28 -29.12 7.56 -5.05
N PRO A 29 -29.57 6.83 -4.01
CA PRO A 29 -28.68 6.10 -3.11
C PRO A 29 -27.76 5.15 -3.89
N LEU A 30 -26.47 5.17 -3.56
CA LEU A 30 -25.47 4.33 -4.23
C LEU A 30 -25.27 3.02 -3.47
N VAL A 31 -24.94 1.96 -4.21
CA VAL A 31 -24.51 0.68 -3.64
C VAL A 31 -23.00 0.62 -3.77
N ILE A 32 -22.28 0.57 -2.65
CA ILE A 32 -20.81 0.50 -2.63
C ILE A 32 -20.41 -0.91 -2.22
N ALA A 33 -19.62 -1.58 -3.06
CA ALA A 33 -19.15 -2.93 -2.82
C ALA A 33 -17.65 -2.94 -2.49
N TYR A 34 -17.29 -3.40 -1.29
CA TYR A 34 -15.90 -3.62 -0.90
C TYR A 34 -15.57 -5.12 -0.96
N VAL A 35 -14.62 -5.50 -1.82
CA VAL A 35 -14.23 -6.89 -2.06
C VAL A 35 -12.80 -7.11 -1.57
N SER A 36 -12.57 -8.06 -0.66
CA SER A 36 -11.20 -8.40 -0.22
C SER A 36 -11.08 -9.78 0.43
N PRO A 37 -9.95 -10.48 0.26
CA PRO A 37 -9.57 -11.62 1.12
C PRO A 37 -9.02 -11.20 2.49
N ASP A 38 -8.76 -9.90 2.70
CA ASP A 38 -7.91 -9.42 3.80
C ASP A 38 -8.68 -8.84 5.00
N TYR A 39 -9.97 -9.17 5.18
CA TYR A 39 -10.76 -8.74 6.34
C TYR A 39 -10.44 -9.47 7.64
N PHE A 40 -9.17 -9.81 7.88
CA PHE A 40 -8.66 -10.40 9.12
C PHE A 40 -7.55 -9.49 9.69
N THR A 41 -6.74 -9.97 10.64
CA THR A 41 -5.58 -9.26 11.16
C THR A 41 -4.46 -9.19 10.11
N HIS A 42 -4.65 -8.27 9.17
CA HIS A 42 -3.77 -7.98 8.05
C HIS A 42 -3.55 -6.47 7.89
N SER A 43 -2.49 -6.06 7.18
CA SER A 43 -2.13 -4.66 6.89
C SER A 43 -3.31 -3.82 6.35
N MET A 44 -4.07 -4.39 5.41
CA MET A 44 -5.26 -3.79 4.78
C MET A 44 -6.36 -3.42 5.78
N SER A 45 -6.54 -4.24 6.82
CA SER A 45 -7.64 -4.11 7.79
C SER A 45 -7.64 -2.78 8.55
N TYR A 46 -6.48 -2.19 8.76
CA TYR A 46 -6.35 -0.90 9.45
C TYR A 46 -6.89 0.27 8.61
N PHE A 47 -6.99 0.12 7.28
CA PHE A 47 -7.44 1.17 6.38
C PHE A 47 -8.92 1.04 5.98
N ILE A 48 -9.42 -0.18 5.77
CA ILE A 48 -10.85 -0.38 5.45
C ILE A 48 -11.78 -0.18 6.66
N ALA A 49 -11.23 -0.16 7.88
CA ALA A 49 -11.97 0.15 9.09
C ALA A 49 -12.74 1.48 8.98
N ALA A 50 -12.15 2.52 8.36
CA ALA A 50 -12.80 3.81 8.23
C ALA A 50 -14.07 3.77 7.32
N PRO A 51 -14.02 3.27 6.07
CA PRO A 51 -15.24 3.04 5.28
C PRO A 51 -16.32 2.20 5.98
N ILE A 52 -15.94 1.12 6.67
CA ILE A 52 -16.88 0.26 7.38
C ILE A 52 -17.55 0.96 8.58
N ILE A 53 -16.87 1.91 9.21
CA ILE A 53 -17.37 2.59 10.42
C ILE A 53 -18.15 3.85 10.09
N TYR A 54 -17.68 4.66 9.12
CA TYR A 54 -18.09 6.06 8.97
C TYR A 54 -18.97 6.38 7.75
N HIS A 55 -19.22 5.44 6.84
CA HIS A 55 -20.14 5.68 5.71
C HIS A 55 -21.51 6.18 6.19
N ASP A 56 -22.16 7.06 5.42
CA ASP A 56 -23.59 7.33 5.63
C ASP A 56 -24.42 6.19 5.04
N TYR A 57 -24.78 5.22 5.89
CA TYR A 57 -25.59 4.06 5.51
C TYR A 57 -27.02 4.42 5.05
N ALA A 58 -27.49 5.67 5.24
CA ALA A 58 -28.77 6.13 4.68
C ALA A 58 -28.64 6.47 3.18
N SER A 59 -27.56 7.17 2.80
CA SER A 59 -27.27 7.55 1.41
C SER A 59 -26.51 6.47 0.61
N TYR A 60 -25.79 5.58 1.30
CA TYR A 60 -24.88 4.58 0.73
C TYR A 60 -25.15 3.18 1.27
N LYS A 61 -25.67 2.29 0.43
CA LYS A 61 -25.85 0.87 0.75
C LYS A 61 -24.52 0.14 0.66
N VAL A 62 -23.82 0.02 1.78
CA VAL A 62 -22.52 -0.68 1.86
C VAL A 62 -22.71 -2.19 1.83
N VAL A 63 -22.01 -2.86 0.91
CA VAL A 63 -21.92 -4.32 0.80
C VAL A 63 -20.46 -4.74 0.92
N VAL A 64 -20.17 -5.70 1.80
CA VAL A 64 -18.83 -6.27 1.95
C VAL A 64 -18.81 -7.70 1.46
N TYR A 65 -17.91 -8.00 0.54
CA TYR A 65 -17.66 -9.31 -0.04
C TYR A 65 -16.32 -9.87 0.48
N SER A 66 -16.41 -10.75 1.45
CA SER A 66 -15.28 -11.32 2.20
C SER A 66 -14.80 -12.62 1.57
N ALA A 67 -13.56 -12.64 1.08
CA ALA A 67 -12.88 -13.87 0.65
C ALA A 67 -11.95 -14.44 1.75
N VAL A 68 -12.21 -14.10 3.01
CA VAL A 68 -11.44 -14.57 4.17
C VAL A 68 -11.67 -16.08 4.37
N VAL A 69 -10.59 -16.87 4.34
CA VAL A 69 -10.65 -18.34 4.53
C VAL A 69 -10.99 -18.72 5.98
N LYS A 70 -10.44 -17.99 6.95
CA LYS A 70 -10.62 -18.22 8.38
C LYS A 70 -10.81 -16.89 9.10
N ALA A 71 -12.04 -16.60 9.51
CA ALA A 71 -12.39 -15.39 10.24
C ALA A 71 -11.68 -15.33 11.60
N ASP A 72 -11.22 -14.13 11.99
CA ASP A 72 -10.68 -13.84 13.31
C ASP A 72 -11.55 -12.82 14.07
N SER A 73 -11.10 -12.36 15.25
CA SER A 73 -11.80 -11.35 16.04
C SER A 73 -12.05 -10.05 15.27
N LYS A 74 -11.12 -9.66 14.37
CA LYS A 74 -11.23 -8.47 13.53
C LYS A 74 -12.23 -8.67 12.39
N THR A 75 -12.25 -9.85 11.75
CA THR A 75 -13.28 -10.23 10.76
C THR A 75 -14.67 -10.15 11.35
N ASN A 76 -14.88 -10.79 12.51
CA ASN A 76 -16.17 -10.77 13.20
C ASN A 76 -16.58 -9.32 13.55
N ARG A 77 -15.66 -8.52 14.12
CA ARG A 77 -15.91 -7.10 14.45
C ARG A 77 -16.31 -6.26 13.24
N PHE A 78 -15.73 -6.50 12.05
CA PHE A 78 -16.14 -5.82 10.83
C PHE A 78 -17.52 -6.26 10.36
N ARG A 79 -17.79 -7.58 10.29
CA ARG A 79 -19.12 -8.11 9.94
C ARG A 79 -20.20 -7.52 10.83
N ASP A 80 -20.00 -7.60 12.15
CA ASP A 80 -21.00 -7.17 13.13
C ASP A 80 -21.23 -5.65 13.06
N ARG A 81 -20.19 -4.85 12.72
CA ARG A 81 -20.33 -3.41 12.43
C ARG A 81 -21.12 -3.15 11.16
N VAL A 82 -20.80 -3.82 10.05
CA VAL A 82 -21.51 -3.66 8.76
C VAL A 82 -22.99 -3.99 8.93
N LEU A 83 -23.31 -5.11 9.57
CA LEU A 83 -24.69 -5.54 9.81
C LEU A 83 -25.43 -4.57 10.75
N LYS A 84 -24.80 -4.14 11.85
CA LYS A 84 -25.39 -3.17 12.79
C LYS A 84 -25.70 -1.82 12.15
N ASN A 85 -24.88 -1.39 11.20
CA ASN A 85 -25.08 -0.14 10.46
C ASN A 85 -26.14 -0.28 9.32
N GLY A 86 -26.70 -1.47 9.08
CA GLY A 86 -27.68 -1.71 8.01
C GLY A 86 -27.08 -2.12 6.65
N GLY A 87 -25.77 -2.39 6.61
CA GLY A 87 -25.10 -2.95 5.43
C GLY A 87 -25.29 -4.45 5.27
N THR A 88 -24.73 -4.99 4.19
CA THR A 88 -24.75 -6.42 3.88
C THR A 88 -23.34 -7.00 3.94
N TRP A 89 -23.14 -8.10 4.67
CA TRP A 89 -21.91 -8.91 4.60
C TRP A 89 -22.18 -10.19 3.80
N ARG A 90 -21.25 -10.59 2.94
CA ARG A 90 -21.28 -11.83 2.15
C ARG A 90 -19.91 -12.47 2.16
N ASP A 91 -19.83 -13.68 2.68
CA ASP A 91 -18.63 -14.51 2.50
C ASP A 91 -18.68 -15.16 1.10
N ILE A 92 -17.61 -14.99 0.33
CA ILE A 92 -17.47 -15.43 -1.06
C ILE A 92 -16.33 -16.45 -1.27
N TYR A 93 -15.64 -16.84 -0.20
CA TYR A 93 -14.65 -17.91 -0.27
C TYR A 93 -15.32 -19.21 -0.74
N GLY A 94 -14.75 -19.85 -1.77
CA GLY A 94 -15.27 -21.10 -2.34
C GLY A 94 -16.45 -20.95 -3.32
N ILE A 95 -16.85 -19.73 -3.69
CA ILE A 95 -17.86 -19.49 -4.75
C ILE A 95 -17.17 -19.41 -6.12
N ASP A 96 -17.76 -20.04 -7.15
CA ASP A 96 -17.28 -19.98 -8.55
C ASP A 96 -17.11 -18.53 -9.03
N GLU A 97 -15.94 -18.21 -9.58
CA GLU A 97 -15.38 -16.86 -9.73
C GLU A 97 -16.12 -15.96 -10.74
N LYS A 98 -17.12 -16.50 -11.45
CA LYS A 98 -17.78 -15.92 -12.64
C LYS A 98 -18.59 -14.62 -12.43
N LYS A 99 -18.54 -13.96 -11.26
CA LYS A 99 -19.47 -12.85 -10.92
C LYS A 99 -18.89 -11.56 -10.30
N TRP A 100 -17.58 -11.40 -10.09
CA TRP A 100 -17.06 -10.22 -9.36
C TRP A 100 -15.81 -9.57 -10.01
N ARG A 101 -15.77 -8.23 -10.12
CA ARG A 101 -14.62 -7.44 -10.61
C ARG A 101 -14.58 -6.03 -9.98
N VAL A 102 -13.82 -5.83 -8.90
CA VAL A 102 -13.53 -4.50 -8.29
C VAL A 102 -12.11 -4.52 -7.70
N THR A 103 -11.41 -3.38 -7.64
CA THR A 103 -10.07 -3.30 -7.02
C THR A 103 -9.87 -2.02 -6.19
N TRP A 104 -9.73 -2.21 -4.87
CA TRP A 104 -9.22 -1.29 -3.86
C TRP A 104 -9.08 -2.11 -2.56
N ILE A 105 -8.12 -1.95 -1.67
CA ILE A 105 -7.04 -0.94 -1.57
C ILE A 105 -5.62 -1.54 -1.72
N GLY A 106 -5.51 -2.89 -1.70
CA GLY A 106 -4.27 -3.63 -1.40
C GLY A 106 -3.19 -3.74 -2.50
N TYR A 107 -3.24 -2.95 -3.57
CA TYR A 107 -2.25 -3.01 -4.66
C TYR A 107 -1.71 -1.64 -5.06
N ALA A 108 -0.43 -1.41 -4.79
CA ALA A 108 0.26 -0.11 -4.92
C ALA A 108 0.64 0.29 -6.37
N ASN A 109 -0.06 -0.21 -7.39
CA ASN A 109 0.22 0.04 -8.81
C ASN A 109 -1.05 -0.11 -9.67
N THR A 110 -0.95 0.08 -10.99
CA THR A 110 -2.03 -0.25 -11.94
C THR A 110 -2.26 -1.76 -12.02
N THR A 111 -3.54 -2.18 -12.00
CA THR A 111 -3.94 -3.58 -12.20
C THR A 111 -3.66 -4.07 -13.61
N GLY A 112 -3.54 -3.15 -14.58
CA GLY A 112 -3.39 -3.48 -16.00
C GLY A 112 -4.68 -3.95 -16.67
N LEU A 113 -5.81 -4.01 -15.95
CA LEU A 113 -7.09 -4.53 -16.47
C LEU A 113 -7.89 -3.40 -17.16
N PRO A 114 -8.23 -3.52 -18.47
CA PRO A 114 -8.94 -2.47 -19.19
C PRO A 114 -10.35 -2.18 -18.66
N ALA A 115 -10.98 -3.14 -17.96
CA ALA A 115 -12.31 -2.99 -17.36
C ALA A 115 -12.34 -2.34 -15.97
N ILE A 116 -11.20 -1.91 -15.41
CA ILE A 116 -11.18 -1.11 -14.18
C ILE A 116 -11.13 0.37 -14.58
N ASP A 117 -12.22 1.10 -14.36
CA ASP A 117 -12.32 2.51 -14.74
C ASP A 117 -11.32 3.39 -13.97
N TYR A 118 -11.34 3.30 -12.64
CA TYR A 118 -10.74 4.26 -11.72
C TYR A 118 -9.79 3.61 -10.71
N ARG A 119 -8.77 4.35 -10.29
CA ARG A 119 -7.88 4.02 -9.17
C ARG A 119 -7.81 5.21 -8.22
N ILE A 120 -8.19 4.98 -6.96
CA ILE A 120 -8.18 6.01 -5.91
C ILE A 120 -6.76 6.18 -5.37
N THR A 121 -6.33 7.43 -5.25
CA THR A 121 -5.00 7.87 -4.81
C THR A 121 -5.09 9.31 -4.26
N ASP A 122 -3.97 10.00 -4.07
CA ASP A 122 -3.91 11.43 -3.77
C ASP A 122 -2.81 12.13 -4.61
N ALA A 123 -2.67 13.45 -4.44
CA ALA A 123 -1.74 14.27 -5.19
C ALA A 123 -0.27 14.16 -4.76
N LEU A 124 0.03 13.51 -3.63
CA LEU A 124 1.39 13.32 -3.12
C LEU A 124 1.92 11.94 -3.55
N ALA A 125 1.10 10.90 -3.40
CA ALA A 125 1.42 9.55 -3.84
C ALA A 125 1.46 9.46 -5.38
N ASP A 126 0.48 10.05 -6.08
CA ASP A 126 0.50 10.19 -7.53
C ASP A 126 0.36 11.67 -7.95
N PRO A 127 1.47 12.43 -8.03
CA PRO A 127 1.46 13.81 -8.54
C PRO A 127 0.77 13.95 -9.90
N VAL A 128 0.21 15.13 -10.19
CA VAL A 128 -0.53 15.39 -11.44
C VAL A 128 0.37 15.28 -12.68
N ASP A 129 1.65 15.60 -12.51
CA ASP A 129 2.73 15.48 -13.51
C ASP A 129 3.44 14.10 -13.49
N SER A 130 2.93 13.13 -12.72
CA SER A 130 3.50 11.78 -12.64
C SER A 130 3.62 11.13 -14.01
N LYS A 131 4.83 10.65 -14.32
CA LYS A 131 5.13 9.90 -15.56
C LYS A 131 4.78 8.42 -15.45
N GLN A 132 4.30 7.94 -14.29
CA GLN A 132 3.86 6.57 -14.13
C GLN A 132 2.60 6.31 -14.97
N LYS A 133 2.63 5.23 -15.76
CA LYS A 133 1.52 4.88 -16.65
C LYS A 133 0.53 3.97 -15.94
N HIS A 134 -0.73 4.39 -15.89
CA HIS A 134 -1.85 3.60 -15.40
C HIS A 134 -2.75 3.15 -16.55
N VAL A 135 -3.60 2.14 -16.31
CA VAL A 135 -4.72 1.82 -17.20
C VAL A 135 -5.94 2.61 -16.75
N GLU A 136 -6.17 2.58 -15.44
CA GLU A 136 -7.20 3.28 -14.70
C GLU A 136 -7.01 4.81 -14.77
N GLU A 137 -8.10 5.55 -14.72
CA GLU A 137 -8.05 6.99 -14.46
C GLU A 137 -7.80 7.23 -12.97
N LEU A 138 -6.84 8.10 -12.63
CA LEU A 138 -6.46 8.38 -11.25
C LEU A 138 -7.42 9.37 -10.59
N VAL A 139 -8.16 8.91 -9.59
CA VAL A 139 -9.02 9.75 -8.76
C VAL A 139 -8.26 10.15 -7.50
N ARG A 140 -7.86 11.41 -7.44
CA ARG A 140 -7.12 11.98 -6.31
C ARG A 140 -8.12 12.50 -5.28
N LEU A 141 -8.08 11.95 -4.06
CA LEU A 141 -8.83 12.51 -2.93
C LEU A 141 -8.22 13.87 -2.51
N PRO A 142 -9.02 14.81 -1.99
CA PRO A 142 -8.57 16.19 -1.75
C PRO A 142 -7.55 16.34 -0.62
N ASP A 143 -7.54 15.41 0.35
CA ASP A 143 -6.56 15.38 1.43
C ASP A 143 -5.57 14.21 1.23
N PHE A 144 -6.02 12.98 1.52
CA PHE A 144 -5.14 11.82 1.65
C PHE A 144 -5.90 10.52 1.29
N PHE A 145 -5.21 9.56 0.67
CA PHE A 145 -5.86 8.39 0.04
C PHE A 145 -6.12 7.17 0.94
N LEU A 146 -5.55 7.13 2.14
CA LEU A 146 -5.81 6.10 3.15
C LEU A 146 -6.45 6.73 4.39
N CYS A 147 -6.95 5.93 5.32
CA CYS A 147 -7.26 6.39 6.68
C CYS A 147 -6.86 5.31 7.67
N TYR A 148 -5.79 5.52 8.42
CA TYR A 148 -5.30 4.56 9.38
C TYR A 148 -6.18 4.55 10.64
N THR A 149 -6.66 3.37 11.00
CA THR A 149 -7.31 3.12 12.29
C THR A 149 -6.35 2.31 13.16
N PRO A 150 -5.71 2.91 14.18
CA PRO A 150 -4.74 2.22 15.03
C PRO A 150 -5.30 0.98 15.73
N SER A 151 -4.42 0.03 16.06
CA SER A 151 -4.81 -1.13 16.87
C SER A 151 -4.99 -0.75 18.33
N HIS A 152 -6.10 -1.19 18.96
CA HIS A 152 -6.30 -1.04 20.41
C HIS A 152 -5.35 -1.89 21.25
N GLU A 153 -4.65 -2.85 20.63
CA GLU A 153 -3.66 -3.71 21.27
C GLU A 153 -2.24 -3.08 21.30
N ALA A 154 -2.08 -1.89 20.72
CA ALA A 154 -0.83 -1.15 20.85
C ALA A 154 -0.68 -0.65 22.29
N GLY A 155 0.45 -1.00 22.91
CA GLY A 155 0.79 -0.52 24.25
C GLY A 155 1.26 0.95 24.28
N PRO A 156 1.70 1.44 25.45
CA PRO A 156 2.17 2.82 25.60
C PRO A 156 3.44 3.10 24.79
N VAL A 157 3.62 4.35 24.39
CA VAL A 157 4.87 4.84 23.78
C VAL A 157 5.96 4.90 24.85
N SER A 158 7.01 4.10 24.69
CA SER A 158 8.23 4.16 25.51
C SER A 158 9.12 5.35 25.12
N PRO A 159 9.94 5.89 26.04
CA PRO A 159 11.05 6.80 25.71
C PRO A 159 12.05 6.19 24.71
N PRO A 160 12.93 6.98 24.07
CA PRO A 160 13.93 6.45 23.13
C PRO A 160 14.91 5.50 23.85
N PRO A 161 15.13 4.26 23.35
CA PRO A 161 16.06 3.31 23.96
C PRO A 161 17.51 3.85 24.02
N ALA A 162 17.90 4.78 23.15
CA ALA A 162 19.21 5.43 23.22
C ALA A 162 19.50 6.16 24.55
N LEU A 163 18.46 6.64 25.26
CA LEU A 163 18.63 7.26 26.58
C LEU A 163 19.08 6.27 27.66
N ALA A 164 18.74 4.98 27.51
CA ALA A 164 19.14 3.93 28.44
C ALA A 164 20.42 3.21 27.99
N ASN A 165 20.55 2.98 26.67
CA ASN A 165 21.60 2.14 26.11
C ASN A 165 22.86 2.92 25.68
N GLY A 166 22.79 4.25 25.56
CA GLY A 166 23.92 5.11 25.17
C GLY A 166 24.27 5.08 23.66
N PHE A 167 23.47 4.42 22.82
CA PHE A 167 23.63 4.39 21.37
C PHE A 167 22.28 4.49 20.65
N VAL A 168 22.28 5.09 19.46
CA VAL A 168 21.10 5.18 18.60
C VAL A 168 20.85 3.87 17.88
N THR A 169 19.61 3.43 17.85
CA THR A 169 19.16 2.24 17.13
C THR A 169 18.24 2.63 15.99
N PHE A 170 18.71 2.46 14.76
CA PHE A 170 17.88 2.55 13.56
C PHE A 170 17.10 1.25 13.38
N GLY A 171 15.95 1.28 12.70
CA GLY A 171 15.28 0.02 12.37
C GLY A 171 14.24 0.08 11.25
N SER A 172 13.94 -1.09 10.68
CA SER A 172 12.91 -1.25 9.66
C SER A 172 12.18 -2.58 9.80
N PHE A 173 10.85 -2.52 9.92
CA PHE A 173 9.97 -3.69 9.99
C PHE A 173 9.30 -4.01 8.65
N ASN A 174 9.82 -3.41 7.56
CA ASN A 174 9.35 -3.65 6.20
C ASN A 174 9.60 -5.10 5.74
N ASN A 175 8.80 -5.57 4.78
CA ASN A 175 9.01 -6.87 4.14
C ASN A 175 10.39 -6.89 3.45
N LEU A 176 11.15 -7.97 3.63
CA LEU A 176 12.50 -8.15 3.07
C LEU A 176 12.55 -7.92 1.56
N ALA A 177 11.46 -8.21 0.83
CA ALA A 177 11.34 -7.93 -0.61
C ALA A 177 11.43 -6.42 -0.98
N LYS A 178 11.24 -5.50 -0.02
CA LYS A 178 11.44 -4.06 -0.19
C LYS A 178 12.86 -3.61 0.14
N ILE A 179 13.63 -4.43 0.85
CA ILE A 179 15.00 -4.12 1.31
C ILE A 179 15.97 -4.52 0.20
N THR A 180 16.05 -3.68 -0.83
CA THR A 180 16.92 -3.90 -1.99
C THR A 180 18.41 -3.71 -1.63
N PRO A 181 19.36 -4.22 -2.44
CA PRO A 181 20.79 -3.93 -2.24
C PRO A 181 21.11 -2.43 -2.18
N ARG A 182 20.32 -1.59 -2.87
CA ARG A 182 20.50 -0.13 -2.84
C ARG A 182 20.06 0.48 -1.50
N VAL A 183 18.97 -0.01 -0.92
CA VAL A 183 18.55 0.39 0.43
C VAL A 183 19.61 0.01 1.46
N LEU A 184 20.15 -1.21 1.38
CA LEU A 184 21.22 -1.66 2.28
C LEU A 184 22.49 -0.80 2.17
N GLN A 185 22.88 -0.38 0.96
CA GLN A 185 24.00 0.57 0.76
C GLN A 185 23.77 1.91 1.49
N VAL A 186 22.56 2.45 1.43
CA VAL A 186 22.22 3.74 2.07
C VAL A 186 22.12 3.59 3.59
N TRP A 187 21.56 2.50 4.09
CA TRP A 187 21.53 2.21 5.53
C TRP A 187 22.94 1.97 6.09
N ALA A 188 23.81 1.26 5.37
CA ALA A 188 25.21 1.11 5.74
C ALA A 188 25.93 2.47 5.83
N LYS A 189 25.74 3.38 4.86
CA LYS A 189 26.26 4.76 4.94
C LYS A 189 25.83 5.48 6.23
N ILE A 190 24.56 5.37 6.63
CA ILE A 190 24.06 5.98 7.88
C ILE A 190 24.82 5.43 9.09
N LEU A 191 24.95 4.10 9.20
CA LEU A 191 25.64 3.46 10.33
C LEU A 191 27.17 3.62 10.31
N CYS A 192 27.78 3.94 9.16
CA CYS A 192 29.18 4.36 9.11
C CYS A 192 29.37 5.82 9.59
N VAL A 193 28.42 6.71 9.32
CA VAL A 193 28.46 8.12 9.78
C VAL A 193 28.10 8.26 11.25
N VAL A 194 27.21 7.42 11.78
CA VAL A 194 26.85 7.37 13.21
C VAL A 194 27.58 6.19 13.87
N PRO A 195 28.79 6.38 14.44
CA PRO A 195 29.50 5.28 15.11
C PRO A 195 28.70 4.75 16.31
N ASN A 196 28.95 3.49 16.67
CA ASN A 196 28.26 2.73 17.73
C ASN A 196 26.74 2.52 17.54
N SER A 197 26.10 3.10 16.53
CA SER A 197 24.66 2.87 16.29
C SER A 197 24.36 1.43 15.88
N ARG A 198 23.15 0.95 16.16
CA ARG A 198 22.66 -0.38 15.77
C ARG A 198 21.59 -0.31 14.67
N LEU A 199 21.36 -1.43 13.99
CA LEU A 199 20.29 -1.62 13.02
C LEU A 199 19.42 -2.82 13.41
N ILE A 200 18.12 -2.60 13.65
CA ILE A 200 17.13 -3.67 13.83
C ILE A 200 16.36 -3.89 12.54
N VAL A 201 16.39 -5.10 12.00
CA VAL A 201 15.55 -5.48 10.85
C VAL A 201 14.61 -6.61 11.25
N LYS A 202 13.30 -6.40 11.11
CA LYS A 202 12.29 -7.39 11.50
C LYS A 202 11.56 -7.92 10.28
N CYS A 203 11.61 -9.24 10.06
CA CYS A 203 10.90 -9.85 8.96
C CYS A 203 10.67 -11.36 9.13
N LYS A 204 9.60 -11.89 8.51
CA LYS A 204 9.25 -13.31 8.53
C LYS A 204 10.40 -14.27 8.14
N PRO A 205 11.23 -13.97 7.10
CA PRO A 205 12.30 -14.88 6.70
C PRO A 205 13.39 -15.09 7.76
N PHE A 206 13.52 -14.21 8.78
CA PHE A 206 14.55 -14.33 9.82
C PHE A 206 14.26 -15.41 10.89
N PHE A 207 13.20 -16.20 10.72
CA PHE A 207 13.08 -17.53 11.34
C PHE A 207 14.04 -18.58 10.73
N CYS A 208 14.61 -18.32 9.56
CA CYS A 208 15.50 -19.25 8.87
C CYS A 208 16.95 -18.77 8.96
N ASP A 209 17.82 -19.56 9.60
CA ASP A 209 19.20 -19.16 9.88
C ASP A 209 20.04 -18.90 8.62
N SER A 210 19.81 -19.64 7.53
CA SER A 210 20.51 -19.38 6.26
C SER A 210 20.18 -17.99 5.69
N VAL A 211 18.94 -17.53 5.84
CA VAL A 211 18.52 -16.17 5.44
C VAL A 211 19.13 -15.11 6.36
N ARG A 212 19.20 -15.38 7.68
CA ARG A 212 19.90 -14.50 8.64
C ARG A 212 21.37 -14.33 8.25
N GLN A 213 22.09 -15.44 8.04
CA GLN A 213 23.52 -15.43 7.70
C GLN A 213 23.79 -14.79 6.34
N GLN A 214 22.95 -15.03 5.33
CA GLN A 214 23.05 -14.37 4.03
C GLN A 214 22.88 -12.84 4.18
N PHE A 215 21.93 -12.38 4.98
CA PHE A 215 21.70 -10.96 5.21
C PHE A 215 22.86 -10.28 5.95
N LEU A 216 23.38 -10.91 7.01
CA LEU A 216 24.56 -10.43 7.74
C LEU A 216 25.79 -10.38 6.83
N THR A 217 26.07 -11.44 6.07
CA THR A 217 27.16 -11.48 5.08
C THR A 217 27.07 -10.35 4.05
N THR A 218 25.86 -9.95 3.66
CA THR A 218 25.65 -8.83 2.74
C THR A 218 25.95 -7.48 3.39
N LEU A 219 25.64 -7.30 4.68
CA LEU A 219 25.95 -6.07 5.42
C LEU A 219 27.45 -5.96 5.76
N GLU A 220 28.10 -7.07 6.09
CA GLU A 220 29.56 -7.11 6.31
C GLU A 220 30.33 -6.69 5.05
N LYS A 221 29.87 -7.12 3.85
CA LYS A 221 30.41 -6.67 2.55
C LYS A 221 30.19 -5.18 2.26
N LEU A 222 29.29 -4.52 2.99
CA LEU A 222 29.05 -3.08 2.95
C LEU A 222 29.78 -2.32 4.07
N GLY A 223 30.62 -3.00 4.85
CA GLY A 223 31.38 -2.41 5.95
C GLY A 223 30.62 -2.26 7.26
N LEU A 224 29.47 -2.92 7.42
CA LEU A 224 28.71 -2.92 8.67
C LEU A 224 28.92 -4.22 9.44
N GLU A 225 29.41 -4.12 10.67
CA GLU A 225 29.73 -5.26 11.51
C GLU A 225 28.46 -5.99 11.99
N SER A 226 28.42 -7.32 11.85
CA SER A 226 27.24 -8.13 12.18
C SER A 226 26.78 -8.00 13.64
N HIS A 227 27.69 -7.72 14.59
CA HIS A 227 27.36 -7.49 16.00
C HIS A 227 26.56 -6.20 16.26
N ARG A 228 26.43 -5.30 15.26
CA ARG A 228 25.58 -4.08 15.30
C ARG A 228 24.19 -4.31 14.68
N VAL A 229 23.90 -5.52 14.19
CA VAL A 229 22.69 -5.83 13.41
C VAL A 229 21.85 -6.89 14.12
N ASP A 230 20.66 -6.50 14.59
CA ASP A 230 19.73 -7.41 15.25
C ASP A 230 18.60 -7.80 14.29
N LEU A 231 18.57 -9.08 13.91
CA LEU A 231 17.55 -9.62 13.00
C LEU A 231 16.42 -10.28 13.81
N LEU A 232 15.22 -9.72 13.72
CA LEU A 232 14.04 -10.17 14.46
C LEU A 232 13.06 -10.96 13.58
N PRO A 233 12.59 -12.15 13.98
CA PRO A 233 11.50 -12.83 13.30
C PRO A 233 10.14 -12.13 13.55
N LEU A 234 9.04 -12.65 13.00
CA LEU A 234 7.70 -12.15 13.34
C LEU A 234 7.31 -12.55 14.77
N ASN A 235 6.67 -11.64 15.49
CA ASN A 235 5.87 -11.97 16.67
C ASN A 235 4.55 -12.62 16.24
N ILE A 236 4.02 -13.52 17.07
CA ILE A 236 2.71 -14.16 16.84
C ILE A 236 1.59 -13.20 17.26
N LEU A 237 1.76 -12.49 18.37
CA LEU A 237 0.78 -11.54 18.89
C LEU A 237 1.04 -10.13 18.35
N ASN A 238 -0.03 -9.42 17.99
CA ASN A 238 0.06 -8.07 17.45
C ASN A 238 0.47 -7.04 18.53
N HIS A 239 0.10 -7.23 19.80
CA HIS A 239 0.66 -6.45 20.93
C HIS A 239 2.20 -6.46 20.94
N ASP A 240 2.80 -7.66 20.89
CA ASP A 240 4.25 -7.82 20.92
C ASP A 240 4.91 -7.28 19.64
N HIS A 241 4.19 -7.32 18.51
CA HIS A 241 4.64 -6.66 17.29
C HIS A 241 4.74 -5.14 17.45
N MET A 242 3.71 -4.51 18.02
CA MET A 242 3.70 -3.07 18.30
C MET A 242 4.77 -2.69 19.32
N GLN A 243 4.93 -3.48 20.39
CA GLN A 243 5.95 -3.21 21.41
C GLN A 243 7.38 -3.36 20.90
N ALA A 244 7.64 -4.10 19.82
CA ALA A 244 8.97 -4.18 19.22
C ALA A 244 9.49 -2.81 18.70
N TYR A 245 8.62 -1.83 18.41
CA TYR A 245 9.04 -0.46 18.07
C TYR A 245 9.67 0.29 19.26
N SER A 246 9.53 -0.20 20.50
CA SER A 246 10.30 0.32 21.66
C SER A 246 11.81 0.03 21.57
N LEU A 247 12.22 -0.90 20.71
CA LEU A 247 13.63 -1.31 20.55
C LEU A 247 14.44 -0.40 19.60
N MET A 248 13.79 0.48 18.84
CA MET A 248 14.46 1.41 17.91
C MET A 248 14.13 2.86 18.24
N ASP A 249 15.05 3.77 17.95
CA ASP A 249 14.88 5.22 18.11
C ASP A 249 14.33 5.88 16.84
N ILE A 250 14.80 5.45 15.67
CA ILE A 250 14.49 6.04 14.35
C ILE A 250 14.15 4.91 13.36
N SER A 251 13.03 5.04 12.65
CA SER A 251 12.67 4.10 11.58
C SER A 251 13.22 4.56 10.24
N LEU A 252 13.75 3.61 9.48
CA LEU A 252 14.25 3.81 8.12
C LEU A 252 13.29 3.16 7.13
N ASP A 253 12.65 3.98 6.30
CA ASP A 253 11.74 3.50 5.28
C ASP A 253 12.50 2.94 4.06
N THR A 254 11.86 2.03 3.31
CA THR A 254 12.45 1.38 2.14
C THR A 254 12.13 2.13 0.84
N PHE A 255 12.97 1.99 -0.19
CA PHE A 255 12.75 2.59 -1.50
C PHE A 255 13.25 1.67 -2.63
N PRO A 256 12.68 1.73 -3.84
CA PRO A 256 11.58 2.61 -4.30
C PRO A 256 10.18 2.08 -3.94
N TYR A 257 10.07 1.20 -2.95
CA TYR A 257 8.79 0.76 -2.37
C TYR A 257 8.78 1.07 -0.87
N ALA A 258 8.10 2.15 -0.50
CA ALA A 258 7.91 2.62 0.86
C ALA A 258 7.06 1.66 1.70
N GLY A 259 7.18 1.80 3.02
CA GLY A 259 6.27 1.29 4.02
C GLY A 259 4.88 1.89 3.88
N THR A 260 3.94 1.33 4.63
CA THR A 260 2.57 1.84 4.67
C THR A 260 2.01 1.63 6.05
N THR A 261 1.55 0.41 6.37
CA THR A 261 1.16 0.04 7.72
C THR A 261 2.35 0.10 8.69
N THR A 262 3.52 -0.38 8.28
CA THR A 262 4.77 -0.29 9.08
C THR A 262 5.15 1.15 9.42
N THR A 263 5.02 2.07 8.46
CA THR A 263 5.24 3.51 8.70
C THR A 263 4.19 4.07 9.65
N CYS A 264 2.91 3.73 9.48
CA CYS A 264 1.84 4.13 10.40
C CYS A 264 2.07 3.62 11.83
N GLU A 265 2.43 2.35 11.98
CA GLU A 265 2.74 1.71 13.27
C GLU A 265 3.96 2.34 13.94
N SER A 266 5.02 2.64 13.16
CA SER A 266 6.20 3.36 13.63
C SER A 266 5.81 4.70 14.26
N LEU A 267 5.10 5.55 13.50
CA LEU A 267 4.68 6.87 13.99
C LEU A 267 3.73 6.73 15.21
N TYR A 268 2.81 5.76 15.19
CA TYR A 268 1.88 5.51 16.28
C TYR A 268 2.59 5.06 17.58
N MET A 269 3.67 4.28 17.46
CA MET A 269 4.53 3.87 18.59
C MET A 269 5.60 4.91 18.94
N GLY A 270 5.50 6.14 18.40
CA GLY A 270 6.39 7.25 18.69
C GLY A 270 7.75 7.20 17.97
N VAL A 271 7.99 6.23 17.09
CA VAL A 271 9.24 6.15 16.32
C VAL A 271 9.14 7.04 15.07
N PRO A 272 9.86 8.17 14.97
CA PRO A 272 9.91 8.96 13.75
C PRO A 272 10.52 8.14 12.61
N CYS A 273 9.94 8.27 11.42
CA CYS A 273 10.38 7.56 10.22
C CYS A 273 11.04 8.55 9.24
N VAL A 274 12.13 8.13 8.58
CA VAL A 274 12.73 8.86 7.45
C VAL A 274 12.34 8.13 6.16
N THR A 275 11.72 8.86 5.22
CA THR A 275 11.30 8.34 3.92
C THR A 275 11.94 9.11 2.77
N MET A 276 11.76 8.64 1.54
CA MET A 276 12.27 9.28 0.33
C MET A 276 11.17 9.41 -0.73
N GLY A 277 11.15 10.53 -1.45
CA GLY A 277 10.29 10.72 -2.61
C GLY A 277 10.93 10.23 -3.90
N GLY A 278 10.10 9.92 -4.89
CA GLY A 278 10.54 9.55 -6.22
C GLY A 278 9.43 9.53 -7.27
N SER A 279 9.63 8.74 -8.32
CA SER A 279 8.84 8.83 -9.56
C SER A 279 7.68 7.82 -9.67
N VAL A 280 7.32 7.11 -8.59
CA VAL A 280 6.26 6.09 -8.60
C VAL A 280 5.46 6.08 -7.30
N HIS A 281 4.18 5.75 -7.41
CA HIS A 281 3.23 5.66 -6.30
C HIS A 281 3.79 4.91 -5.09
N ALA A 282 4.30 3.70 -5.30
CA ALA A 282 4.81 2.85 -4.24
C ALA A 282 5.99 3.47 -3.46
N HIS A 283 6.71 4.42 -4.05
CA HIS A 283 7.76 5.20 -3.38
C HIS A 283 7.13 6.35 -2.58
N ASN A 284 6.17 7.04 -3.18
CA ASN A 284 5.55 8.24 -2.63
C ASN A 284 4.43 7.97 -1.60
N VAL A 285 4.08 6.72 -1.29
CA VAL A 285 3.20 6.41 -0.14
C VAL A 285 3.81 6.93 1.16
N GLY A 286 5.13 6.80 1.34
CA GLY A 286 5.85 7.36 2.49
C GLY A 286 5.77 8.89 2.53
N VAL A 287 6.01 9.56 1.40
CA VAL A 287 5.84 11.01 1.24
C VAL A 287 4.45 11.43 1.70
N SER A 288 3.40 10.83 1.13
CA SER A 288 2.02 11.20 1.42
C SER A 288 1.65 10.99 2.90
N LEU A 289 2.12 9.89 3.51
CA LEU A 289 1.93 9.64 4.95
C LEU A 289 2.58 10.71 5.82
N LEU A 290 3.85 11.05 5.57
CA LEU A 290 4.60 11.96 6.43
C LEU A 290 4.15 13.41 6.25
N GLU A 291 3.90 13.86 5.02
CA GLU A 291 3.28 15.17 4.74
C GLU A 291 1.92 15.29 5.45
N THR A 292 1.04 14.28 5.36
CA THR A 292 -0.27 14.29 6.01
C THR A 292 -0.18 14.39 7.55
N VAL A 293 0.85 13.80 8.17
CA VAL A 293 1.10 13.90 9.62
C VAL A 293 1.78 15.22 10.01
N GLY A 294 2.31 15.99 9.05
CA GLY A 294 3.06 17.23 9.31
C GLY A 294 4.55 17.01 9.57
N LEU A 295 5.14 15.97 8.98
CA LEU A 295 6.55 15.56 9.10
C LEU A 295 7.29 15.65 7.75
N ASN A 296 6.94 16.64 6.94
CA ASN A 296 7.55 16.93 5.64
C ASN A 296 9.08 17.16 5.73
N ASN A 297 9.58 17.56 6.90
CA ASN A 297 11.01 17.69 7.19
C ASN A 297 11.77 16.34 7.29
N LEU A 298 11.06 15.21 7.25
CA LEU A 298 11.63 13.85 7.23
C LEU A 298 11.41 13.13 5.88
N VAL A 299 11.05 13.89 4.84
CA VAL A 299 10.89 13.42 3.46
C VAL A 299 12.09 13.86 2.62
N ALA A 300 13.01 12.94 2.34
CA ALA A 300 14.18 13.20 1.52
C ALA A 300 13.86 13.21 0.02
N LYS A 301 14.55 14.03 -0.77
CA LYS A 301 14.41 14.07 -2.25
C LYS A 301 15.40 13.14 -2.96
N ASN A 302 16.43 12.69 -2.25
CA ASN A 302 17.51 11.85 -2.75
C ASN A 302 18.20 11.15 -1.57
N GLU A 303 19.11 10.22 -1.88
CA GLU A 303 19.76 9.38 -0.87
C GLU A 303 20.69 10.15 0.07
N ASP A 304 21.33 11.22 -0.40
CA ASP A 304 22.26 12.00 0.44
C ASP A 304 21.47 12.87 1.44
N GLU A 305 20.31 13.41 1.03
CA GLU A 305 19.33 14.01 1.95
C GLU A 305 18.79 12.98 2.95
N TYR A 306 18.49 11.76 2.51
CA TYR A 306 17.99 10.67 3.37
C TYR A 306 19.02 10.30 4.46
N VAL A 307 20.29 10.13 4.07
CA VAL A 307 21.40 9.92 5.03
C VAL A 307 21.50 11.11 5.99
N LYS A 308 21.49 12.34 5.48
CA LYS A 308 21.60 13.55 6.30
C LYS A 308 20.47 13.66 7.32
N MET A 309 19.22 13.39 6.94
CA MET A 309 18.06 13.43 7.84
C MET A 309 18.15 12.38 8.94
N ALA A 310 18.51 11.14 8.61
CA ALA A 310 18.69 10.06 9.58
C ALA A 310 19.84 10.35 10.57
N VAL A 311 20.97 10.88 10.08
CA VAL A 311 22.09 11.32 10.92
C VAL A 311 21.68 12.49 11.82
N GLN A 312 20.98 13.50 11.29
CA GLN A 312 20.56 14.66 12.08
C GLN A 312 19.64 14.25 13.25
N LEU A 313 18.66 13.38 13.00
CA LEU A 313 17.81 12.81 14.07
C LEU A 313 18.63 12.05 15.12
N ALA A 314 19.68 11.33 14.72
CA ALA A 314 20.54 10.58 15.64
C ALA A 314 21.47 11.47 16.49
N THR A 315 21.78 12.68 16.03
CA THR A 315 22.69 13.60 16.75
C THR A 315 22.03 14.41 17.86
N ASP A 316 20.71 14.61 17.84
CA ASP A 316 19.98 15.37 18.88
C ASP A 316 18.97 14.48 19.61
N LEU A 317 19.45 13.80 20.65
CA LEU A 317 18.62 12.94 21.51
C LEU A 317 17.50 13.70 22.24
N ASN A 318 17.68 15.00 22.51
CA ASN A 318 16.65 15.80 23.19
C ASN A 318 15.50 16.12 22.25
N ALA A 319 15.80 16.52 21.01
CA ALA A 319 14.78 16.70 19.96
C ALA A 319 14.12 15.36 19.60
N LEU A 320 14.89 14.28 19.47
CA LEU A 320 14.37 12.93 19.18
C LEU A 320 13.40 12.44 20.26
N SER A 321 13.76 12.61 21.55
CA SER A 321 12.87 12.30 22.69
C SER A 321 11.61 13.17 22.68
N SER A 322 11.75 14.49 22.45
CA SER A 322 10.64 15.45 22.41
C SER A 322 9.69 15.25 21.23
N LEU A 323 10.18 14.69 20.12
CA LEU A 323 9.39 14.26 18.99
C LEU A 323 8.66 12.95 19.33
N ARG A 324 9.39 11.93 19.78
CA ARG A 324 8.86 10.60 20.10
C ARG A 324 7.68 10.64 21.06
N MET A 325 7.81 11.37 22.17
CA MET A 325 6.78 11.45 23.21
C MET A 325 5.50 12.18 22.76
N ARG A 326 5.51 12.93 21.64
CA ARG A 326 4.35 13.65 21.11
C ARG A 326 3.82 13.08 19.80
N LEU A 327 4.57 12.20 19.12
CA LEU A 327 4.31 11.79 17.75
C LEU A 327 3.01 11.01 17.58
N CYS A 328 2.66 10.15 18.54
CA CYS A 328 1.36 9.44 18.54
C CYS A 328 0.17 10.42 18.57
N ASP A 329 0.24 11.43 19.45
CA ASP A 329 -0.75 12.50 19.56
C ASP A 329 -0.88 13.35 18.28
N VAL A 330 0.26 13.68 17.65
CA VAL A 330 0.31 14.41 16.37
C VAL A 330 -0.35 13.59 15.27
N MET A 331 0.00 12.30 15.16
CA MET A 331 -0.59 11.38 14.19
C MET A 331 -2.11 11.23 14.39
N LEU A 332 -2.57 11.02 15.62
CA LEU A 332 -3.99 10.87 15.96
C LEU A 332 -4.83 12.11 15.64
N LYS A 333 -4.23 13.32 15.72
CA LYS A 333 -4.90 14.59 15.40
C LYS A 333 -4.82 14.96 13.91
N SER A 334 -3.99 14.27 13.13
CA SER A 334 -3.80 14.52 11.70
C SER A 334 -4.93 13.94 10.83
N PRO A 335 -5.07 14.36 9.55
CA PRO A 335 -6.05 13.78 8.64
C PRO A 335 -5.91 12.26 8.43
N LEU A 336 -4.71 11.69 8.62
CA LEU A 336 -4.42 10.25 8.50
C LEU A 336 -5.35 9.38 9.38
N CYS A 337 -5.75 9.88 10.55
CA CYS A 337 -6.62 9.18 11.50
C CYS A 337 -8.06 9.74 11.53
N ASN A 338 -8.39 10.70 10.67
CA ASN A 338 -9.70 11.37 10.66
C ASN A 338 -10.70 10.67 9.73
N GLY A 339 -11.24 9.54 10.21
CA GLY A 339 -12.21 8.72 9.48
C GLY A 339 -13.46 9.49 8.97
N PRO A 340 -14.12 10.35 9.76
CA PRO A 340 -15.24 11.15 9.30
C PRO A 340 -14.90 12.13 8.16
N LYS A 341 -13.71 12.75 8.18
CA LYS A 341 -13.28 13.63 7.07
C LYS A 341 -12.90 12.80 5.83
N PHE A 342 -12.18 11.70 6.02
CA PHE A 342 -11.79 10.80 4.94
C PHE A 342 -13.01 10.25 4.17
N ILE A 343 -14.04 9.79 4.89
CA ILE A 343 -15.19 9.18 4.24
C ILE A 343 -16.00 10.18 3.43
N GLN A 344 -16.12 11.44 3.87
CA GLN A 344 -16.77 12.51 3.09
C GLN A 344 -16.06 12.75 1.75
N GLY A 345 -14.72 12.76 1.76
CA GLY A 345 -13.93 12.87 0.53
C GLY A 345 -14.12 11.67 -0.41
N LEU A 346 -14.18 10.46 0.15
CA LEU A 346 -14.39 9.21 -0.58
C LEU A 346 -15.81 9.09 -1.17
N GLU A 347 -16.83 9.46 -0.40
CA GLU A 347 -18.24 9.49 -0.79
C GLU A 347 -18.52 10.52 -1.90
N LEU A 348 -17.88 11.71 -1.80
CA LEU A 348 -17.88 12.72 -2.85
C LEU A 348 -17.22 12.20 -4.13
N ALA A 349 -16.08 11.50 -4.01
CA ALA A 349 -15.42 10.88 -5.15
C ALA A 349 -16.32 9.83 -5.83
N PHE A 350 -16.97 8.95 -5.08
CA PHE A 350 -17.95 7.99 -5.62
C PHE A 350 -19.14 8.67 -6.29
N ARG A 351 -19.70 9.73 -5.67
CA ARG A 351 -20.81 10.50 -6.26
C ARG A 351 -20.38 11.17 -7.57
N ASN A 352 -19.15 11.67 -7.67
CA ASN A 352 -18.61 12.25 -8.90
C ASN A 352 -18.38 11.21 -9.99
N MET A 353 -17.82 10.03 -9.67
CA MET A 353 -17.72 8.90 -10.62
C MET A 353 -19.11 8.48 -11.13
N TRP A 354 -20.11 8.40 -10.26
CA TRP A 354 -21.49 8.06 -10.63
C TRP A 354 -22.13 9.12 -11.53
N ARG A 355 -21.94 10.41 -11.23
CA ARG A 355 -22.42 11.53 -12.08
C ARG A 355 -21.77 11.53 -13.47
N ARG A 356 -20.52 11.05 -13.61
CA ARG A 356 -19.86 10.83 -14.91
C ARG A 356 -20.47 9.65 -15.67
N TYR A 357 -20.68 8.52 -14.99
CA TYR A 357 -21.38 7.36 -15.55
C TYR A 357 -22.80 7.70 -16.06
N CYS A 358 -23.57 8.51 -15.33
CA CYS A 358 -24.89 8.99 -15.78
C CYS A 358 -24.85 9.85 -17.06
N LYS A 359 -23.68 10.38 -17.42
CA LYS A 359 -23.42 11.17 -18.65
C LYS A 359 -22.66 10.38 -19.72
N ASP A 360 -22.58 9.06 -19.57
CA ASP A 360 -21.82 8.15 -20.44
C ASP A 360 -20.32 8.47 -20.53
N ASP A 361 -19.77 9.15 -19.52
CA ASP A 361 -18.34 9.37 -19.36
C ASP A 361 -17.71 8.23 -18.56
N ILE A 362 -17.45 7.12 -19.26
CA ILE A 362 -16.94 5.86 -18.69
C ILE A 362 -15.52 5.61 -19.22
N PRO A 363 -14.47 5.70 -18.39
CA PRO A 363 -13.08 5.60 -18.84
C PRO A 363 -12.74 4.26 -19.52
N SER A 364 -13.28 3.14 -19.05
CA SER A 364 -13.02 1.81 -19.63
C SER A 364 -13.58 1.68 -21.05
N GLN A 365 -14.82 2.13 -21.29
CA GLN A 365 -15.45 2.12 -22.62
C GLN A 365 -14.63 2.93 -23.61
N LYS A 366 -14.29 4.18 -23.27
CA LYS A 366 -13.44 5.05 -24.11
C LYS A 366 -12.09 4.42 -24.45
N ARG A 367 -11.48 3.69 -23.50
CA ARG A 367 -10.23 2.93 -23.76
C ARG A 367 -10.45 1.75 -24.71
N MET A 368 -11.54 0.99 -24.53
CA MET A 368 -11.87 -0.15 -25.40
C MET A 368 -12.14 0.30 -26.84
N GLU A 369 -12.92 1.35 -27.05
CA GLU A 369 -13.18 1.96 -28.36
C GLU A 369 -11.87 2.38 -29.06
N MET A 370 -10.94 3.02 -28.35
CA MET A 370 -9.63 3.37 -28.90
C MET A 370 -8.75 2.15 -29.21
N GLU A 371 -8.81 1.08 -28.41
CA GLU A 371 -8.04 -0.16 -28.66
C GLU A 371 -8.61 -0.95 -29.86
N GLU A 372 -9.94 -0.93 -30.07
CA GLU A 372 -10.57 -1.49 -31.27
C GLU A 372 -10.19 -0.70 -32.54
N LEU A 373 -10.23 0.63 -32.48
CA LEU A 373 -9.79 1.51 -33.59
C LEU A 373 -8.30 1.36 -33.95
N GLN A 374 -7.46 0.92 -33.01
CA GLN A 374 -6.02 0.70 -33.20
C GLN A 374 -5.67 -0.75 -33.52
N SER A 375 -6.63 -1.68 -33.48
CA SER A 375 -6.40 -3.07 -33.83
C SER A 375 -6.34 -3.23 -35.36
N PRO A 376 -5.33 -3.92 -35.92
CA PRO A 376 -5.33 -4.19 -37.35
C PRO A 376 -6.57 -5.02 -37.70
N ARG A 377 -7.31 -4.61 -38.73
CA ARG A 377 -8.46 -5.39 -39.23
C ARG A 377 -7.97 -6.81 -39.55
N PRO A 378 -8.76 -7.86 -39.25
CA PRO A 378 -8.42 -9.20 -39.69
C PRO A 378 -8.20 -9.18 -41.21
N LEU A 379 -7.10 -9.79 -41.66
CA LEU A 379 -6.85 -9.96 -43.09
C LEU A 379 -8.02 -10.72 -43.71
N ASP A 380 -8.49 -10.23 -44.85
CA ASP A 380 -9.56 -10.86 -45.61
C ASP A 380 -9.14 -12.29 -45.97
N PRO A 381 -9.90 -13.33 -45.56
CA PRO A 381 -9.56 -14.72 -45.86
C PRO A 381 -9.50 -15.03 -47.36
N GLN A 382 -9.97 -14.13 -48.24
CA GLN A 382 -9.84 -14.27 -49.70
C GLN A 382 -8.44 -13.98 -50.26
N ASN A 383 -7.50 -13.43 -49.46
CA ASN A 383 -6.16 -13.05 -49.91
C ASN A 383 -5.01 -13.91 -49.34
N VAL A 384 -5.26 -15.19 -49.02
CA VAL A 384 -4.20 -16.15 -48.69
C VAL A 384 -3.85 -16.99 -49.93
N VAL A 385 -2.78 -16.60 -50.63
CA VAL A 385 -2.19 -17.43 -51.69
C VAL A 385 -1.51 -18.65 -51.03
N PRO A 386 -1.82 -19.89 -51.44
CA PRO A 386 -1.14 -21.05 -50.89
C PRO A 386 0.33 -21.09 -51.34
N GLN A 387 1.27 -21.08 -50.39
CA GLN A 387 2.63 -21.55 -50.65
C GLN A 387 2.68 -23.07 -50.42
N GLU A 388 3.08 -23.80 -51.45
CA GLU A 388 3.23 -25.26 -51.39
C GLU A 388 4.33 -25.67 -50.40
N MET A 389 4.06 -26.70 -49.61
CA MET A 389 5.10 -27.36 -48.80
C MET A 389 5.94 -28.28 -49.68
N SER A 390 7.27 -28.11 -49.68
CA SER A 390 8.19 -29.16 -50.11
C SER A 390 8.98 -29.69 -48.91
N GLU A 391 8.86 -31.00 -48.67
CA GLU A 391 9.55 -31.74 -47.60
C GLU A 391 11.09 -31.70 -47.75
N LYS A 392 11.81 -31.71 -46.61
CA LYS A 392 13.01 -32.56 -46.34
C LYS A 392 13.64 -32.29 -44.96
N PHE A 393 14.60 -33.16 -44.61
CA PHE A 393 15.30 -33.33 -43.31
C PHE A 393 14.48 -34.17 -42.29
N CYS A 394 14.56 -35.51 -42.27
CA CYS A 394 15.70 -36.45 -42.31
C CYS A 394 16.52 -36.45 -41.01
N CYS A 395 16.55 -37.61 -40.34
CA CYS A 395 17.31 -37.86 -39.12
C CYS A 395 18.81 -38.02 -39.38
N GLN A 396 19.63 -37.40 -38.53
CA GLN A 396 20.71 -38.08 -37.78
C GLN A 396 21.10 -37.25 -36.55
#